data_AF-F1Z6K7-F1
#
_entry.id   AF-F1Z6K7-F1
#
_cell.length_a   1.000
_cell.length_b   1.000
_cell.length_c   1.000
_cell.angle_alpha   90.00
_cell.angle_beta   90.00
_cell.angle_gamma   90.00
#
_symmetry.space_group_name_H-M   'P 1'
#
loop_
_entity.id
_entity.type
_entity.pdbx_description
1 polymer ?
#
loop_
_entity_poly.entity_id
_entity_poly.type
_entity_poly.pdbx_seq_one_letter_code
_entity_poly.pdbx_strand_id
1 'polypeptide(L)'
;MGLAIIIGFIAIGTLLHVVPLYAGFLFLWYWTSVTHSSPAALAPAMIGSLVGAGLSYMLQTGTATGNAPLALGALGLMIVALFLVIAGRLPTFCNAATMLYVTVFNAPILQGGEDFRQVILATVLGIVWFGATIMGAVWLAARVARSRTAENPIAETVPVPA
;
A
#
# COMPACT_ATOMS: atom_id res chain seq x y z
N MET A 1 10.57 -16.50 1.79
CA MET A 1 9.67 -15.64 2.60
C MET A 1 8.53 -15.06 1.78
N GLY A 2 8.77 -14.44 0.61
CA GLY A 2 7.71 -13.79 -0.20
C GLY A 2 6.52 -14.68 -0.56
N LEU A 3 6.75 -15.93 -0.97
CA LEU A 3 5.67 -16.86 -1.33
C LEU A 3 4.70 -17.14 -0.17
N ALA A 4 5.20 -17.28 1.06
CA ALA A 4 4.37 -17.53 2.24
C ALA A 4 3.44 -16.34 2.55
N ILE A 5 3.94 -15.11 2.36
CA ILE A 5 3.15 -13.89 2.58
C ILE A 5 2.03 -13.79 1.54
N ILE A 6 2.32 -14.15 0.29
CA ILE A 6 1.33 -14.19 -0.81
C ILE A 6 0.26 -15.24 -0.51
N ILE A 7 0.66 -16.48 -0.16
CA ILE A 7 -0.28 -17.56 0.18
C ILE A 7 -1.16 -17.16 1.37
N GLY A 8 -0.58 -16.58 2.41
CA GLY A 8 -1.35 -16.13 3.57
C GLY A 8 -2.36 -15.02 3.24
N PHE A 9 -2.00 -14.09 2.34
CA PHE A 9 -2.94 -13.07 1.87
C PHE A 9 -4.12 -13.69 1.11
N ILE A 10 -3.83 -14.64 0.21
CA ILE A 10 -4.87 -15.36 -0.54
C ILE A 10 -5.78 -16.12 0.43
N ALA A 11 -5.21 -16.83 1.41
CA ALA A 11 -5.98 -17.60 2.39
C ALA A 11 -6.91 -16.72 3.24
N ILE A 12 -6.47 -15.54 3.66
CA ILE A 12 -7.33 -14.61 4.40
C ILE A 12 -8.39 -13.99 3.49
N GLY A 13 -8.00 -13.66 2.26
CA GLY A 13 -8.91 -13.18 1.24
C GLY A 13 -10.07 -14.15 0.97
N THR A 14 -9.75 -15.43 0.79
CA THR A 14 -10.75 -16.47 0.57
C THR A 14 -11.60 -16.73 1.81
N LEU A 15 -10.99 -16.73 3.00
CA LEU A 15 -11.72 -16.90 4.27
C LEU A 15 -12.72 -15.77 4.53
N LEU A 16 -12.37 -14.54 4.16
CA LEU A 16 -13.21 -13.36 4.30
C LEU A 16 -14.14 -13.12 3.09
N HIS A 17 -14.15 -14.01 2.10
CA HIS A 17 -14.90 -13.88 0.85
C HIS A 17 -14.62 -12.57 0.09
N VAL A 18 -13.39 -12.07 0.17
CA VAL A 18 -12.94 -10.88 -0.57
C VAL A 18 -12.40 -11.34 -1.93
N VAL A 19 -13.16 -11.08 -3.00
CA VAL A 19 -12.84 -11.54 -4.35
C VAL A 19 -11.73 -10.73 -5.05
N PRO A 20 -11.72 -9.38 -5.02
CA PRO A 20 -10.79 -8.58 -5.82
C PRO A 20 -9.42 -8.43 -5.13
N LEU A 21 -8.76 -9.55 -4.83
CA LEU A 21 -7.46 -9.58 -4.13
C LEU A 21 -6.35 -8.84 -4.88
N TYR A 22 -6.50 -8.64 -6.19
CA TYR A 22 -5.58 -7.81 -6.98
C TYR A 22 -5.39 -6.42 -6.36
N ALA A 23 -6.43 -5.86 -5.74
CA ALA A 23 -6.39 -4.54 -5.13
C ALA A 23 -5.41 -4.45 -3.96
N GLY A 24 -5.27 -5.53 -3.19
CA GLY A 24 -4.24 -5.66 -2.15
C GLY A 24 -2.86 -5.94 -2.74
N PHE A 25 -2.79 -6.73 -3.83
CA PHE A 25 -1.52 -6.99 -4.52
C PHE A 25 -0.93 -5.75 -5.19
N LEU A 26 -1.75 -4.77 -5.62
CA LEU A 26 -1.26 -3.49 -6.13
C LEU A 26 -0.37 -2.77 -5.12
N PHE A 27 -0.74 -2.80 -3.84
CA PHE A 27 0.07 -2.20 -2.77
C PHE A 27 1.41 -2.93 -2.64
N LEU A 28 1.38 -4.26 -2.56
CA LEU A 28 2.60 -5.08 -2.47
C LEU A 28 3.51 -4.77 -3.66
N TRP A 29 2.97 -4.84 -4.88
CA TRP A 29 3.71 -4.59 -6.12
C TRP A 29 4.31 -3.18 -6.14
N TYR A 30 3.52 -2.16 -5.82
CA TYR A 30 4.00 -0.78 -5.77
C TYR A 30 5.18 -0.64 -4.81
N TRP A 31 5.02 -1.14 -3.58
CA TRP A 31 6.03 -1.02 -2.56
C TRP A 31 7.31 -1.78 -2.94
N THR A 32 7.19 -3.01 -3.45
CA THR A 32 8.38 -3.79 -3.82
C THR A 32 9.07 -3.27 -5.08
N SER A 33 8.32 -2.90 -6.11
CA SER A 33 8.86 -2.61 -7.44
C SER A 33 9.19 -1.13 -7.64
N VAL A 34 8.39 -0.21 -7.10
CA VAL A 34 8.62 1.24 -7.27
C VAL A 34 9.51 1.77 -6.15
N THR A 35 9.21 1.40 -4.89
CA THR A 35 9.96 1.91 -3.74
C THR A 35 11.14 1.04 -3.34
N HIS A 36 11.43 -0.02 -4.11
CA HIS A 36 12.51 -0.97 -3.86
C HIS A 36 12.47 -1.56 -2.44
N SER A 37 11.26 -1.81 -1.93
CA SER A 37 11.03 -2.32 -0.57
C SER A 37 11.59 -1.43 0.56
N SER A 38 11.68 -0.11 0.33
CA SER A 38 12.16 0.84 1.33
C SER A 38 11.19 0.94 2.53
N PRO A 39 11.66 0.68 3.77
CA PRO A 39 10.82 0.82 4.97
C PRO A 39 10.33 2.25 5.19
N ALA A 40 11.13 3.25 4.82
CA ALA A 40 10.77 4.67 4.96
C ALA A 40 9.63 5.08 4.02
N ALA A 41 9.51 4.40 2.87
CA ALA A 41 8.46 4.67 1.88
C ALA A 41 7.15 3.93 2.18
N LEU A 42 7.14 2.99 3.14
CA LEU A 42 5.97 2.17 3.45
C LEU A 42 4.78 3.02 3.91
N ALA A 43 4.98 3.92 4.89
CA ALA A 43 3.89 4.76 5.39
C ALA A 43 3.33 5.72 4.32
N PRO A 44 4.15 6.47 3.56
CA PRO A 44 3.66 7.24 2.41
C PRO A 44 2.93 6.39 1.36
N ALA A 45 3.40 5.16 1.08
CA ALA A 45 2.76 4.26 0.12
C ALA A 45 1.37 3.81 0.61
N MET A 46 1.23 3.50 1.91
CA MET A 46 -0.06 3.13 2.52
C MET A 46 -1.04 4.30 2.46
N ILE A 47 -0.59 5.51 2.81
CA ILE A 47 -1.44 6.70 2.78
C ILE A 47 -1.84 7.02 1.33
N GLY A 48 -0.89 7.03 0.40
CA GLY A 48 -1.16 7.31 -1.01
C GLY A 48 -2.12 6.32 -1.65
N SER A 49 -1.96 5.02 -1.37
CA SER A 49 -2.88 3.98 -1.85
C SER A 49 -4.29 4.16 -1.29
N LEU A 50 -4.44 4.46 0.01
CA LEU A 50 -5.75 4.78 0.61
C LEU A 50 -6.38 6.05 0.01
N VAL A 51 -5.60 7.10 -0.23
CA VAL A 51 -6.08 8.33 -0.87
C VAL A 51 -6.57 8.03 -2.28
N GLY A 52 -5.80 7.31 -3.09
CA GLY A 52 -6.18 6.98 -4.46
C GLY A 52 -7.41 6.05 -4.53
N ALA A 53 -7.47 5.07 -3.63
CA ALA A 53 -8.62 4.18 -3.47
C ALA A 53 -9.88 4.96 -3.05
N GLY A 54 -9.75 5.85 -2.06
CA GLY A 54 -10.84 6.69 -1.56
C GLY A 54 -11.39 7.65 -2.61
N LEU A 55 -10.52 8.33 -3.36
CA LEU A 55 -10.94 9.19 -4.47
C LEU A 55 -11.71 8.39 -5.54
N SER A 56 -11.22 7.21 -5.89
CA SER A 56 -11.88 6.33 -6.86
C SER A 56 -13.24 5.83 -6.35
N TYR A 57 -13.34 5.53 -5.06
CA TYR A 57 -14.60 5.15 -4.42
C TYR A 57 -15.61 6.31 -4.43
N MET A 58 -15.18 7.54 -4.13
CA MET A 58 -16.05 8.72 -4.22
C MET A 58 -16.58 8.93 -5.63
N LEU A 59 -15.71 8.83 -6.64
CA LEU A 59 -16.10 8.97 -8.04
C LEU A 59 -17.15 7.92 -8.42
N GLN A 60 -16.87 6.66 -8.13
CA GLN A 60 -17.76 5.55 -8.49
C GLN A 60 -19.08 5.55 -7.71
N THR A 61 -19.05 5.97 -6.45
CA THR A 61 -20.29 6.16 -5.68
C THR A 61 -21.12 7.29 -6.28
N GLY A 62 -20.47 8.40 -6.67
CA GLY A 62 -21.13 9.52 -7.34
C GLY A 62 -21.78 9.12 -8.67
N THR A 63 -21.08 8.34 -9.50
CA THR A 63 -21.63 7.86 -10.78
C THR A 63 -22.73 6.83 -10.58
N ALA A 64 -22.55 5.85 -9.70
CA ALA A 64 -23.53 4.79 -9.46
C ALA A 64 -24.85 5.29 -8.84
N THR A 65 -24.78 6.36 -8.02
CA THR A 65 -25.97 6.96 -7.38
C THR A 65 -26.60 8.09 -8.19
N GLY A 66 -26.00 8.48 -9.32
CA GLY A 66 -26.42 9.66 -10.09
C GLY A 66 -26.15 10.99 -9.38
N ASN A 67 -25.34 11.00 -8.31
CA ASN A 67 -24.97 12.19 -7.56
C ASN A 67 -23.85 12.96 -8.30
N ALA A 68 -24.25 13.81 -9.24
CA ALA A 68 -23.33 14.62 -10.04
C ALA A 68 -22.39 15.51 -9.20
N PRO A 69 -22.84 16.20 -8.13
CA PRO A 69 -21.93 16.95 -7.25
C PRO A 69 -20.81 16.10 -6.65
N LEU A 70 -21.12 14.87 -6.21
CA LEU A 70 -20.12 13.96 -5.65
C LEU A 70 -19.11 13.49 -6.73
N ALA A 71 -19.60 13.12 -7.91
CA ALA A 71 -18.75 12.69 -9.01
C ALA A 71 -17.81 13.82 -9.50
N LEU A 72 -18.35 15.04 -9.67
CA LEU A 72 -17.57 16.21 -10.06
C LEU A 72 -16.59 16.63 -8.97
N GLY A 73 -16.98 16.55 -7.70
CA GLY A 73 -16.08 16.80 -6.57
C GLY A 73 -14.92 15.82 -6.53
N ALA A 74 -15.18 14.53 -6.76
CA ALA A 74 -14.14 13.51 -6.83
C ALA A 74 -13.18 13.75 -8.00
N LEU A 75 -13.70 14.08 -9.20
CA LEU A 75 -12.87 14.46 -10.35
C LEU A 75 -12.00 15.68 -10.05
N GLY A 76 -12.57 16.73 -9.45
CA GLY A 76 -11.81 17.91 -9.03
C GLY A 76 -10.68 17.57 -8.07
N LEU A 77 -10.95 16.74 -7.05
CA LEU A 77 -9.94 16.27 -6.11
C LEU A 77 -8.86 15.41 -6.77
N MET A 78 -9.22 14.57 -7.74
CA MET A 78 -8.24 13.79 -8.52
C MET A 78 -7.31 14.69 -9.34
N ILE A 79 -7.85 15.74 -9.97
CA ILE A 79 -7.06 16.73 -10.73
C ILE A 79 -6.09 17.46 -9.79
N VAL A 80 -6.56 17.88 -8.62
CA VAL A 80 -5.70 18.51 -7.60
C VAL A 80 -4.63 17.55 -7.11
N ALA A 81 -4.98 16.29 -6.82
CA ALA A 81 -4.02 15.27 -6.40
C ALA A 81 -2.96 15.01 -7.48
N LEU A 82 -3.36 14.93 -8.75
CA LEU A 82 -2.45 14.81 -9.90
C LEU A 82 -1.50 16.01 -9.99
N PHE A 83 -2.04 17.23 -9.87
CA PHE A 83 -1.23 18.44 -9.85
C PHE A 83 -0.20 18.41 -8.71
N LEU A 84 -0.60 18.03 -7.50
CA LEU A 84 0.29 17.93 -6.35
C LEU A 84 1.39 16.88 -6.54
N VAL A 85 1.06 15.74 -7.16
CA VAL A 85 2.06 14.72 -7.53
C VAL A 85 3.09 15.29 -8.51
N ILE A 86 2.62 15.91 -9.60
CA ILE A 86 3.50 16.49 -10.63
C ILE A 86 4.37 17.62 -10.05
N ALA A 87 3.79 18.45 -9.19
CA ALA A 87 4.48 19.56 -8.52
C ALA A 87 5.41 19.10 -7.37
N GLY A 88 5.42 17.81 -7.02
CA GLY A 88 6.20 17.27 -5.91
C GLY A 88 5.77 17.80 -4.53
N ARG A 89 4.49 18.19 -4.37
CA ARG A 89 3.93 18.76 -3.15
C ARG A 89 3.09 17.71 -2.41
N LEU A 90 3.11 17.74 -1.07
CA LEU A 90 2.40 16.77 -0.21
C LEU A 90 2.69 15.28 -0.56
N PRO A 91 3.97 14.86 -0.65
CA PRO A 91 4.34 13.50 -1.09
C PRO A 91 3.81 12.38 -0.17
N THR A 92 3.36 12.73 1.04
CA THR A 92 2.73 11.77 1.95
C THR A 92 1.36 11.31 1.46
N PHE A 93 0.54 12.23 0.90
CA PHE A 93 -0.84 11.95 0.48
C PHE A 93 -0.97 11.81 -1.05
N CYS A 94 -0.19 12.60 -1.78
CA CYS A 94 -0.20 12.69 -3.22
C CYS A 94 1.15 12.16 -3.72
N ASN A 95 1.21 10.87 -4.02
CA ASN A 95 2.41 10.22 -4.55
C ASN A 95 2.07 9.23 -5.68
N ALA A 96 3.09 8.52 -6.15
CA ALA A 96 2.92 7.53 -7.21
C ALA A 96 1.99 6.37 -6.81
N ALA A 97 1.82 6.04 -5.52
CA ALA A 97 0.81 5.07 -5.08
C ALA A 97 -0.60 5.63 -5.31
N THR A 98 -0.83 6.90 -4.98
CA THR A 98 -2.11 7.59 -5.24
C THR A 98 -2.47 7.50 -6.72
N MET A 99 -1.50 7.80 -7.59
CA MET A 99 -1.71 7.73 -9.04
C MET A 99 -1.96 6.32 -9.52
N LEU A 100 -1.23 5.32 -9.02
CA LEU A 100 -1.45 3.92 -9.35
C LEU A 100 -2.89 3.51 -9.05
N TYR A 101 -3.36 3.79 -7.84
CA TYR A 101 -4.71 3.41 -7.41
C TYR A 101 -5.77 4.15 -8.22
N VAL A 102 -5.66 5.47 -8.40
CA VAL A 102 -6.60 6.24 -9.24
C VAL A 102 -6.63 5.70 -10.67
N THR A 103 -5.49 5.33 -11.24
CA THR A 103 -5.42 4.85 -12.61
C THR A 103 -6.08 3.47 -12.75
N VAL A 104 -5.69 2.51 -11.90
CA VAL A 104 -6.19 1.14 -12.02
C VAL A 104 -7.67 1.09 -11.67
N PHE A 105 -8.09 1.76 -10.60
CA PHE A 105 -9.47 1.65 -10.12
C PHE A 105 -10.50 2.36 -10.98
N ASN A 106 -10.07 3.33 -11.78
CA ASN A 106 -10.95 4.01 -12.72
C ASN A 106 -10.79 3.48 -14.16
N ALA A 107 -10.14 2.33 -14.34
CA ALA A 107 -10.14 1.63 -15.61
C ALA A 107 -11.57 1.14 -15.94
N PRO A 108 -12.07 1.35 -17.18
CA PRO A 108 -13.46 1.01 -17.54
C PRO A 108 -13.82 -0.46 -17.29
N ILE A 109 -12.85 -1.37 -17.50
CA ILE A 109 -13.04 -2.80 -17.28
C ILE A 109 -13.34 -3.15 -15.82
N LEU A 110 -12.77 -2.41 -14.86
CA LEU A 110 -13.00 -2.63 -13.44
C LEU A 110 -14.29 -1.95 -12.97
N GLN A 111 -14.58 -0.75 -13.48
CA GLN A 111 -15.80 -0.01 -13.13
C GLN A 111 -17.09 -0.75 -13.53
N GLY A 112 -17.07 -1.53 -14.61
CA GLY A 112 -18.22 -2.31 -15.06
C GLY A 112 -18.32 -3.73 -14.50
N GLY A 113 -17.26 -4.25 -13.89
CA GLY A 113 -17.14 -5.69 -13.56
C GLY A 113 -17.04 -6.03 -12.08
N GLU A 114 -16.73 -5.07 -11.21
CA GLU A 114 -16.38 -5.33 -9.81
C GLU A 114 -17.31 -4.63 -8.81
N ASP A 115 -17.53 -5.28 -7.67
CA ASP A 115 -18.11 -4.60 -6.51
C ASP A 115 -17.03 -3.73 -5.87
N PHE A 116 -17.15 -2.42 -6.06
CA PHE A 116 -16.16 -1.46 -5.60
C PHE A 116 -15.98 -1.44 -4.07
N ARG A 117 -16.98 -1.88 -3.31
CA ARG A 117 -16.84 -2.06 -1.85
C ARG A 117 -15.85 -3.16 -1.53
N GLN A 118 -15.91 -4.28 -2.26
CA GLN A 118 -14.95 -5.36 -2.10
C GLN A 118 -13.55 -4.95 -2.53
N VAL A 119 -13.42 -4.11 -3.57
CA VAL A 119 -12.12 -3.58 -4.02
C VAL A 119 -11.46 -2.74 -2.92
N ILE A 120 -12.23 -1.89 -2.23
CA ILE A 120 -11.72 -1.10 -1.09
C ILE A 120 -11.38 -1.99 0.09
N LEU A 121 -12.22 -2.97 0.42
CA LEU A 121 -11.92 -3.94 1.49
C LEU A 121 -10.63 -4.71 1.20
N ALA A 122 -10.45 -5.19 -0.04
CA ALA A 122 -9.25 -5.88 -0.49
C ALA A 122 -8.01 -4.99 -0.41
N THR A 123 -8.15 -3.69 -0.72
CA THR A 123 -7.07 -2.70 -0.59
C THR A 123 -6.64 -2.56 0.87
N VAL A 124 -7.60 -2.30 1.77
CA VAL A 124 -7.32 -2.13 3.20
C VAL A 124 -6.72 -3.42 3.78
N LEU A 125 -7.29 -4.57 3.43
CA LEU A 125 -6.79 -5.87 3.86
C LEU A 125 -5.35 -6.10 3.38
N GLY A 126 -5.04 -5.77 2.12
CA GLY A 126 -3.69 -5.89 1.57
C GLY A 126 -2.70 -4.98 2.28
N ILE A 127 -3.06 -3.70 2.49
CA ILE A 127 -2.24 -2.74 3.22
C ILE A 127 -1.94 -3.24 4.63
N VAL A 128 -2.95 -3.71 5.36
CA VAL A 128 -2.81 -4.22 6.72
C VAL A 128 -1.95 -5.49 6.72
N TRP A 129 -2.26 -6.46 5.87
CA TRP A 129 -1.54 -7.73 5.82
C TRP A 129 -0.07 -7.53 5.44
N PHE A 130 0.21 -6.90 4.30
CA PHE A 130 1.57 -6.72 3.82
C PHE A 130 2.34 -5.74 4.72
N GLY A 131 1.74 -4.61 5.09
CA GLY A 131 2.35 -3.63 5.99
C GLY A 131 2.74 -4.25 7.35
N ALA A 132 1.83 -4.98 7.99
CA ALA A 132 2.12 -5.65 9.27
C ALA A 132 3.20 -6.72 9.13
N THR A 133 3.15 -7.52 8.07
CA THR A 133 4.14 -8.59 7.86
C THR A 133 5.55 -8.03 7.65
N ILE A 134 5.68 -6.94 6.89
CA ILE A 134 6.95 -6.25 6.66
C ILE A 134 7.47 -5.61 7.95
N MET A 135 6.63 -4.86 8.66
CA MET A 135 7.02 -4.22 9.92
C MET A 135 7.43 -5.25 10.98
N GLY A 136 6.70 -6.37 11.07
CA GLY A 136 7.03 -7.48 11.96
C GLY A 136 8.39 -8.10 11.64
N ALA A 137 8.69 -8.32 10.35
CA ALA A 137 9.98 -8.85 9.93
C ALA A 137 11.16 -7.92 10.26
N VAL A 138 11.02 -6.61 9.98
CA VAL A 138 12.04 -5.60 10.30
C VAL A 138 12.29 -5.52 11.80
N TRP A 139 11.23 -5.52 12.60
CA TRP A 139 11.34 -5.47 14.05
C TRP A 139 12.00 -6.72 14.64
N LEU A 140 11.67 -7.91 14.12
CA LEU A 140 12.28 -9.16 14.56
C LEU A 140 13.77 -9.21 14.22
N ALA A 141 14.15 -8.80 13.00
CA ALA A 141 15.54 -8.71 12.60
C ALA A 141 16.35 -7.76 13.50
N ALA A 142 15.78 -6.60 13.82
CA ALA A 142 16.41 -5.64 14.73
C ALA A 142 16.56 -6.19 16.17
N ARG A 143 15.63 -7.02 16.64
CA ARG A 143 15.75 -7.70 17.95
C ARG A 143 16.89 -8.72 17.96
N VAL A 144 16.95 -9.59 16.94
CA VAL A 144 17.98 -10.63 16.85
C VAL A 144 19.38 -10.02 16.73
N ALA A 145 19.52 -8.93 15.96
CA ALA A 145 20.79 -8.22 15.84
C ALA A 145 21.27 -7.66 17.20
N ARG A 146 20.37 -7.04 17.98
CA ARG A 146 20.70 -6.54 19.33
C ARG A 146 21.10 -7.67 20.30
N SER A 147 20.44 -8.82 20.23
CA SER A 147 20.78 -9.97 21.07
C SER A 147 22.18 -10.54 20.76
N ARG A 148 22.59 -10.56 19.48
CA ARG A 148 23.92 -11.04 19.07
C ARG A 148 25.07 -10.12 19.54
N THR A 149 24.88 -8.81 19.51
CA THR A 149 25.89 -7.86 20.02
C THR A 149 26.05 -7.96 21.54
N ALA A 150 24.97 -8.24 22.27
CA ALA A 150 25.03 -8.46 23.72
C ALA A 150 25.75 -9.76 24.11
N GLU A 151 25.81 -10.75 23.22
CA GLU A 151 26.44 -12.07 23.46
C GLU A 151 27.96 -12.09 23.16
N ASN A 152 28.48 -11.18 22.33
CA ASN A 152 29.92 -11.10 21.99
C ASN A 152 30.57 -9.73 22.29
N PRO A 153 30.71 -9.33 23.57
CA PRO A 153 31.34 -8.07 23.95
C PRO A 153 32.88 -8.05 23.85
N ILE A 154 33.54 -9.20 23.60
CA ILE A 154 35.01 -9.33 23.68
C ILE A 154 35.70 -9.09 22.32
N ALA A 155 35.00 -9.30 21.20
CA ALA A 155 35.58 -9.12 19.86
C ALA A 155 35.97 -7.66 19.53
N GLU A 156 35.41 -6.67 20.21
CA GLU A 156 35.71 -5.25 20.01
C GLU A 156 36.93 -4.77 20.82
N THR A 157 37.36 -5.55 21.81
CA THR A 157 38.45 -5.18 22.73
C THR A 157 39.82 -5.78 22.39
N VAL A 158 39.91 -6.63 21.35
CA VAL A 158 41.20 -7.23 20.95
C VAL A 158 41.97 -6.20 20.12
N PRO A 159 43.09 -5.65 20.60
CA PRO A 159 43.89 -4.72 19.83
C PRO A 159 44.43 -5.43 18.59
N VAL A 160 44.34 -4.80 17.42
CA VAL A 160 45.06 -5.25 16.23
C VAL A 160 46.56 -5.18 16.56
N PRO A 161 47.29 -6.31 16.55
CA PRO A 161 48.73 -6.26 16.77
C PRO A 161 49.38 -5.45 15.65
N ALA A 162 50.23 -4.50 16.06
CA ALA A 162 50.99 -3.59 15.19
C ALA A 162 51.96 -4.33 14.26
#